data_AF-A0A522HJA7-F1
#
_entry.id   AF-A0A522HJA7-F1
#
_cell.length_a   1.000
_cell.length_b   1.000
_cell.length_c   1.000
_cell.angle_alpha   90.00
_cell.angle_beta   90.00
_cell.angle_gamma   90.00
#
_symmetry.space_group_name_H-M   'P 1'
#
loop_
_entity.id
_entity.type
_entity.pdbx_description
1 polymer ?
#
loop_
_entity_poly.entity_id
_entity_poly.type
_entity_poly.pdbx_seq_one_letter_code
_entity_poly.pdbx_strand_id
1 'polypeptide(L)'
;MWDASAVDLQAQWDVLQVEFPDADQGDVSAFKGDLRRSDPKDWHVIAAARAAQARQPQASVAVLTRNIKDFNRSELHGLGLALYDPDKFLLQCWQNYPEALRCALESIPLDLLAVGRESESIGEILKRERLFRVAAALVAARPA
;
A
#
# COMPACT_ATOMS: atom_id res chain seq x y z
N MET A 1 -11.64 -9.86 21.29
CA MET A 1 -12.64 -9.28 20.37
C MET A 1 -12.46 -7.77 20.49
N TRP A 2 -12.35 -7.02 19.40
CA TRP A 2 -12.12 -5.57 19.49
C TRP A 2 -13.43 -4.88 19.92
N ASP A 3 -13.42 -4.09 20.99
CA ASP A 3 -14.58 -3.34 21.53
C ASP A 3 -14.86 -2.04 20.76
N ALA A 4 -14.84 -2.09 19.43
CA ALA A 4 -15.21 -0.94 18.60
C ALA A 4 -16.74 -0.90 18.43
N SER A 5 -17.38 0.23 18.75
CA SER A 5 -18.83 0.35 18.53
C SER A 5 -19.13 0.38 17.03
N ALA A 6 -20.26 -0.21 16.62
CA ALA A 6 -20.67 -0.21 15.21
C ALA A 6 -20.88 1.23 14.68
N VAL A 7 -21.29 2.15 15.55
CA VAL A 7 -21.46 3.58 15.19
C VAL A 7 -20.12 4.23 14.90
N ASP A 8 -19.10 3.99 15.72
CA ASP A 8 -17.76 4.55 15.50
C ASP A 8 -17.09 3.97 14.26
N LEU A 9 -17.30 2.67 14.01
CA LEU A 9 -16.82 2.02 12.79
C LEU A 9 -17.49 2.61 11.53
N GLN A 10 -18.80 2.84 11.58
CA GLN A 10 -19.52 3.46 10.46
C GLN A 10 -19.05 4.90 10.23
N ALA A 11 -18.88 5.69 11.29
CA ALA A 11 -18.38 7.06 11.17
C ALA A 11 -16.98 7.12 10.54
N GLN A 12 -16.08 6.22 10.94
CA GLN A 12 -14.74 6.11 10.33
C GLN A 12 -14.81 5.65 8.87
N TRP A 13 -15.71 4.72 8.56
CA TRP A 13 -15.94 4.28 7.19
C TRP A 13 -16.39 5.43 6.30
N ASP A 14 -17.38 6.22 6.74
CA ASP A 14 -17.92 7.34 5.97
C ASP A 14 -16.85 8.42 5.71
N VAL A 15 -15.97 8.68 6.68
CA VAL A 15 -14.81 9.57 6.47
C VAL A 15 -13.89 9.04 5.37
N LEU A 16 -13.56 7.75 5.39
CA LEU A 16 -12.71 7.15 4.36
C LEU A 16 -13.34 7.20 2.97
N GLN A 17 -14.67 7.04 2.87
CA GLN A 17 -15.38 7.15 1.58
C GLN A 17 -15.34 8.58 1.02
N VAL A 18 -15.33 9.59 1.89
CA VAL A 18 -15.21 11.00 1.49
C VAL A 18 -13.77 11.36 1.11
N GLU A 19 -12.79 10.93 1.89
CA GLU A 19 -11.38 11.26 1.67
C GLU A 19 -10.76 10.46 0.51
N PHE A 20 -11.21 9.23 0.31
CA PHE A 20 -10.67 8.29 -0.69
C PHE A 20 -11.78 7.63 -1.52
N PRO A 21 -12.57 8.41 -2.27
CA PRO A 21 -13.72 7.89 -3.02
C PRO A 21 -13.34 6.82 -4.05
N ASP A 22 -12.12 6.86 -4.57
CA ASP A 22 -11.61 5.88 -5.54
C ASP A 22 -11.07 4.59 -4.91
N ALA A 23 -10.95 4.53 -3.57
CA ALA A 23 -10.43 3.35 -2.88
C ALA A 23 -11.43 2.19 -2.89
N ASP A 24 -12.73 2.48 -2.76
CA ASP A 24 -13.76 1.45 -2.81
C ASP A 24 -14.03 1.00 -4.25
N GLN A 25 -13.83 -0.30 -4.50
CA GLN A 25 -14.10 -0.92 -5.80
C GLN A 25 -15.53 -1.48 -5.91
N GLY A 26 -16.34 -1.38 -4.86
CA GLY A 26 -17.68 -1.95 -4.78
C GLY A 26 -17.66 -3.48 -4.78
N ASP A 27 -18.69 -4.11 -5.33
CA ASP A 27 -18.70 -5.56 -5.51
C ASP A 27 -17.78 -5.98 -6.66
N VAL A 28 -16.67 -6.61 -6.30
CA VAL A 28 -15.65 -7.10 -7.24
C VAL A 28 -15.81 -8.58 -7.57
N SER A 29 -16.89 -9.24 -7.14
CA SER A 29 -17.05 -10.69 -7.26
C SER A 29 -16.96 -11.18 -8.72
N ALA A 30 -17.45 -10.39 -9.68
CA ALA A 30 -17.34 -10.67 -11.11
C ALA A 30 -15.89 -10.76 -11.62
N PHE A 31 -14.94 -10.09 -10.94
CA PHE A 31 -13.52 -10.05 -11.32
C PHE A 31 -12.69 -11.19 -10.71
N LYS A 32 -13.30 -12.12 -9.96
CA LYS A 32 -12.62 -13.32 -9.44
C LYS A 32 -12.49 -14.44 -10.48
N GLY A 33 -13.19 -14.33 -11.62
CA GLY A 33 -13.15 -15.33 -12.68
C GLY A 33 -11.74 -15.58 -13.22
N ASP A 34 -11.45 -16.84 -13.53
CA ASP A 34 -10.20 -17.34 -14.15
C ASP A 34 -8.93 -17.26 -13.30
N LEU A 35 -9.01 -16.86 -12.03
CA LEU A 35 -7.90 -16.97 -11.08
C LEU A 35 -7.70 -18.44 -10.68
N ARG A 36 -6.45 -18.90 -10.72
CA ARG A 36 -6.10 -20.32 -10.48
C ARG A 36 -4.81 -20.51 -9.70
N ARG A 37 -3.87 -19.56 -9.78
CA ARG A 37 -2.48 -19.75 -9.32
C ARG A 37 -2.16 -18.99 -8.04
N SER A 38 -2.75 -17.82 -7.84
CA SER A 38 -2.64 -17.07 -6.58
C SER A 38 -3.49 -17.71 -5.48
N ASP A 39 -3.17 -17.45 -4.21
CA ASP A 39 -3.89 -17.99 -3.07
C ASP A 39 -5.39 -17.60 -3.16
N PRO A 40 -6.33 -18.57 -3.13
CA PRO A 40 -7.76 -18.31 -3.21
C PRO A 40 -8.28 -17.32 -2.15
N LYS A 41 -7.67 -17.28 -0.96
CA LYS A 41 -8.08 -16.35 0.10
C LYS A 41 -7.85 -14.88 -0.30
N ASP A 42 -6.88 -14.63 -1.17
CA ASP A 42 -6.43 -13.30 -1.60
C ASP A 42 -6.96 -12.91 -3.00
N TRP A 43 -7.81 -13.73 -3.62
CA TRP A 43 -8.41 -13.43 -4.93
C TRP A 43 -9.23 -12.14 -4.95
N HIS A 44 -9.80 -11.74 -3.80
CA HIS A 44 -10.52 -10.48 -3.69
C HIS A 44 -9.62 -9.26 -3.93
N VAL A 45 -8.34 -9.33 -3.56
CA VAL A 45 -7.36 -8.26 -3.84
C VAL A 45 -7.09 -8.14 -5.33
N ILE A 46 -6.92 -9.27 -6.02
CA ILE A 46 -6.72 -9.29 -7.48
C ILE A 46 -7.99 -8.82 -8.20
N ALA A 47 -9.15 -9.23 -7.72
CA ALA A 47 -10.45 -8.80 -8.24
C ALA A 47 -10.63 -7.28 -8.12
N ALA A 48 -10.26 -6.68 -6.97
CA ALA A 48 -10.26 -5.24 -6.79
C ALA A 48 -9.30 -4.52 -7.74
N ALA A 49 -8.09 -5.05 -7.94
CA ALA A 49 -7.15 -4.49 -8.92
C ALA A 49 -7.69 -4.54 -10.36
N ARG A 50 -8.35 -5.64 -10.75
CA ARG A 50 -9.00 -5.75 -12.07
C ARG A 50 -10.19 -4.80 -12.21
N ALA A 51 -10.98 -4.60 -11.16
CA ALA A 51 -12.06 -3.61 -11.15
C ALA A 51 -11.52 -2.19 -11.34
N ALA A 52 -10.43 -1.83 -10.63
CA ALA A 52 -9.75 -0.56 -10.81
C ALA A 52 -9.25 -0.38 -12.25
N GLN A 53 -8.62 -1.41 -12.82
CA GLN A 53 -8.14 -1.40 -14.21
C GLN A 53 -9.29 -1.22 -15.22
N ALA A 54 -10.43 -1.88 -15.00
CA ALA A 54 -11.60 -1.72 -15.85
C ALA A 54 -12.20 -0.30 -15.77
N ARG A 55 -12.18 0.33 -14.59
CA ARG A 55 -12.64 1.72 -14.40
C ARG A 55 -11.65 2.75 -14.95
N GLN A 56 -10.36 2.44 -14.96
CA GLN A 56 -9.31 3.33 -15.45
C GLN A 56 -8.39 2.60 -16.46
N PRO A 57 -8.86 2.32 -17.70
CA PRO A 57 -8.11 1.51 -18.67
C PRO A 57 -6.74 2.06 -19.09
N GLN A 58 -6.51 3.37 -18.87
CA GLN A 58 -5.25 4.04 -19.20
C GLN A 58 -4.25 4.04 -18.03
N ALA A 59 -4.69 3.69 -16.82
CA ALA A 59 -3.85 3.66 -15.65
C ALA A 59 -3.08 2.33 -15.57
N SER A 60 -1.82 2.41 -15.13
CA SER A 60 -1.12 1.22 -14.66
C SER A 60 -1.66 0.84 -13.29
N VAL A 61 -2.04 -0.43 -13.11
CA VAL A 61 -2.57 -0.94 -11.86
C VAL A 61 -1.63 -1.99 -11.27
N ALA A 62 -1.39 -1.88 -9.96
CA ALA A 62 -0.50 -2.77 -9.24
C ALA A 62 -1.10 -3.25 -7.93
N VAL A 63 -0.75 -4.46 -7.52
CA VAL A 63 -0.91 -4.94 -6.15
C VAL A 63 0.36 -4.59 -5.38
N LEU A 64 0.22 -3.82 -4.29
CA LEU A 64 1.31 -3.49 -3.38
C LEU A 64 1.08 -4.25 -2.07
N THR A 65 1.96 -5.20 -1.73
CA THR A 65 1.76 -6.06 -0.56
C THR A 65 3.06 -6.62 -0.01
N ARG A 66 3.10 -6.88 1.30
CA ARG A 66 4.19 -7.65 1.92
C ARG A 66 4.06 -9.15 1.66
N ASN A 67 2.85 -9.64 1.41
CA ASN A 67 2.55 -11.07 1.24
C ASN A 67 2.75 -11.53 -0.21
N ILE A 68 3.82 -11.09 -0.86
CA ILE A 68 4.11 -11.35 -2.28
C ILE A 68 3.97 -12.83 -2.65
N LYS A 69 4.36 -13.73 -1.75
CA LYS A 69 4.32 -15.19 -1.99
C LYS A 69 2.92 -15.74 -2.26
N ASP A 70 1.87 -15.03 -1.81
CA ASP A 70 0.48 -15.45 -2.00
C ASP A 70 -0.04 -15.06 -3.41
N PHE A 71 0.72 -14.25 -4.16
CA PHE A 71 0.35 -13.73 -5.48
C PHE A 71 1.28 -14.29 -6.58
N ASN A 72 0.69 -14.98 -7.57
CA ASN A 72 1.47 -15.56 -8.66
C ASN A 72 1.85 -14.50 -9.71
N ARG A 73 3.13 -14.14 -9.81
CA ARG A 73 3.62 -13.09 -10.72
C ARG A 73 3.20 -13.29 -12.19
N SER A 74 3.28 -14.51 -12.70
CA SER A 74 2.91 -14.80 -14.09
C SER A 74 1.41 -14.71 -14.33
N GLU A 75 0.59 -14.93 -13.29
CA GLU A 75 -0.85 -14.69 -13.34
C GLU A 75 -1.17 -13.21 -13.36
N LEU A 76 -0.61 -12.44 -12.43
CA LEU A 76 -0.81 -11.00 -12.40
C LEU A 76 -0.32 -10.33 -13.70
N HIS A 77 0.85 -10.71 -14.20
CA HIS A 77 1.36 -10.19 -15.47
C HIS A 77 0.42 -10.54 -16.65
N GLY A 78 -0.13 -11.75 -16.70
CA GLY A 78 -1.10 -12.14 -17.72
C GLY A 78 -2.41 -11.33 -17.68
N LEU A 79 -2.73 -10.77 -16.51
CA LEU A 79 -3.86 -9.86 -16.30
C LEU A 79 -3.48 -8.38 -16.49
N GLY A 80 -2.24 -8.08 -16.87
CA GLY A 80 -1.74 -6.70 -16.99
C GLY A 80 -1.58 -5.99 -15.65
N LEU A 81 -1.45 -6.72 -14.54
CA LEU A 81 -1.25 -6.19 -13.20
C LEU A 81 0.21 -6.30 -12.78
N ALA A 82 0.74 -5.23 -12.19
CA ALA A 82 2.04 -5.26 -11.55
C ALA A 82 1.95 -5.77 -10.09
N LEU A 83 3.08 -6.20 -9.53
CA LEU A 83 3.20 -6.66 -8.14
C LEU A 83 4.46 -6.08 -7.50
N TYR A 84 4.30 -5.39 -6.38
CA TYR A 84 5.39 -4.75 -5.66
C TYR A 84 5.41 -5.10 -4.16
N ASP A 85 6.61 -5.21 -3.58
CA ASP A 85 6.77 -5.05 -2.13
C ASP A 85 6.87 -3.55 -1.80
N PRO A 86 6.37 -3.13 -0.62
CA PRO A 86 6.45 -1.74 -0.16
C PRO A 86 7.84 -1.13 -0.24
N ASP A 87 8.88 -1.87 0.19
CA ASP A 87 10.25 -1.34 0.24
C ASP A 87 10.80 -1.04 -1.16
N LYS A 88 10.61 -1.97 -2.12
CA LYS A 88 11.00 -1.75 -3.51
C LYS A 88 10.19 -0.62 -4.17
N PHE A 89 8.88 -0.56 -3.94
CA PHE A 89 8.03 0.49 -4.51
C PHE A 89 8.45 1.86 -4.00
N LEU A 90 8.61 2.01 -2.69
CA LEU A 90 9.04 3.28 -2.09
C LEU A 90 10.45 3.67 -2.51
N LEU A 91 11.36 2.71 -2.75
CA LEU A 91 12.66 3.03 -3.35
C LEU A 91 12.51 3.61 -4.77
N GLN A 92 11.59 3.08 -5.58
CA GLN A 92 11.30 3.66 -6.90
C GLN A 92 10.69 5.05 -6.77
N CYS A 93 9.81 5.28 -5.79
CA CYS A 93 9.31 6.61 -5.47
C CYS A 93 10.45 7.55 -5.04
N TRP A 94 11.41 7.09 -4.23
CA TRP A 94 12.58 7.88 -3.84
C TRP A 94 13.41 8.31 -5.05
N GLN A 95 13.61 7.41 -6.01
CA GLN A 95 14.42 7.67 -7.20
C GLN A 95 13.75 8.64 -8.17
N ASN A 96 12.42 8.57 -8.31
CA ASN A 96 11.68 9.37 -9.28
C ASN A 96 11.10 10.66 -8.69
N TYR A 97 10.78 10.65 -7.39
CA TYR A 97 10.08 11.72 -6.66
C TYR A 97 10.71 11.93 -5.26
N PRO A 98 12.02 12.20 -5.16
CA PRO A 98 12.75 12.23 -3.89
C PRO A 98 12.17 13.23 -2.88
N GLU A 99 11.78 14.42 -3.33
CA GLU A 99 11.23 15.47 -2.45
C GLU A 99 9.87 15.09 -1.88
N ALA A 100 8.97 14.54 -2.69
CA ALA A 100 7.65 14.11 -2.22
C ALA A 100 7.77 13.00 -1.16
N LEU A 101 8.65 12.02 -1.40
CA LEU A 101 8.86 10.96 -0.43
C LEU A 101 9.58 11.47 0.82
N ARG A 102 10.52 12.40 0.71
CA ARG A 102 11.18 13.02 1.87
C ARG A 102 10.18 13.74 2.76
N CYS A 103 9.33 14.60 2.19
CA CYS A 103 8.28 15.30 2.94
C CYS A 103 7.36 14.33 3.66
N ALA A 104 6.94 13.24 3.00
CA ALA A 104 6.10 12.21 3.62
C ALA A 104 6.82 11.48 4.76
N LEU A 105 8.12 11.20 4.63
CA LEU A 105 8.91 10.53 5.68
C LEU A 105 9.15 11.44 6.89
N GLU A 106 9.31 12.75 6.68
CA GLU A 106 9.55 13.73 7.75
C GLU A 106 8.32 13.96 8.63
N SER A 107 7.09 13.72 8.14
CA SER A 107 5.87 13.84 8.95
C SER A 107 5.70 12.67 9.92
N ILE A 108 6.19 11.47 9.58
CA ILE A 108 5.91 10.23 10.32
C ILE A 108 6.29 10.32 11.81
N PRO A 109 7.49 10.81 12.21
CA PRO A 109 7.82 10.93 13.61
C PRO A 109 6.88 11.88 14.38
N LEU A 110 6.42 12.96 13.73
CA LEU A 110 5.46 13.91 14.32
C LEU A 110 4.10 13.24 14.54
N ASP A 111 3.63 12.47 13.55
CA ASP A 111 2.37 11.73 13.63
C ASP A 111 2.41 10.66 14.74
N LEU A 112 3.53 9.96 14.89
CA LEU A 112 3.74 8.97 15.95
C LEU A 112 3.75 9.62 17.35
N LEU A 113 4.40 10.76 17.49
CA LEU A 113 4.38 11.53 18.74
C LEU A 113 2.97 12.01 19.10
N ALA A 114 2.18 12.45 18.12
CA ALA A 114 0.81 12.89 18.33
C ALA A 114 -0.11 11.78 18.88
N VAL A 115 0.19 10.51 18.56
CA VAL A 115 -0.53 9.34 19.10
C VAL A 115 0.13 8.72 20.34
N GLY A 116 1.09 9.43 20.97
CA GLY A 116 1.71 9.04 22.24
C GLY A 116 2.76 7.94 22.14
N ARG A 117 3.33 7.69 20.95
CA ARG A 117 4.47 6.77 20.77
C ARG A 117 5.78 7.46 21.17
N GLU A 118 6.80 6.67 21.48
CA GLU A 118 8.15 7.19 21.75
C GLU A 118 8.75 7.86 20.51
N SER A 119 9.61 8.85 20.75
CA SER A 119 10.34 9.55 19.69
C SER A 119 11.42 8.63 19.12
N GLU A 120 11.17 8.08 17.94
CA GLU A 120 12.14 7.30 17.18
C GLU A 120 12.61 8.07 15.95
N SER A 121 13.87 7.86 15.54
CA SER A 121 14.34 8.42 14.28
C SER A 121 13.63 7.74 13.11
N ILE A 122 13.45 8.48 12.01
CA ILE A 122 12.84 7.93 10.79
C ILE A 122 13.59 6.68 10.27
N GLY A 123 14.91 6.61 10.46
CA GLY A 123 15.71 5.44 10.09
C GLY A 123 15.38 4.19 10.91
N GLU A 124 15.09 4.34 12.20
CA GLU A 124 14.67 3.24 13.08
C GLU A 124 13.27 2.76 12.72
N ILE A 125 12.35 3.69 12.48
CA ILE A 125 10.98 3.39 12.04
C ILE A 125 11.01 2.58 10.74
N LEU A 126 11.73 3.06 9.72
CA LEU A 126 11.83 2.35 8.44
C LEU A 126 12.39 0.93 8.59
N LYS A 127 13.42 0.73 9.42
CA LYS A 127 14.00 -0.60 9.68
C LYS A 127 13.01 -1.53 10.39
N ARG A 128 12.30 -1.04 11.40
CA ARG A 128 11.24 -1.81 12.10
C ARG A 128 10.15 -2.23 11.13
N GLU A 129 9.75 -1.32 10.24
CA GLU A 129 8.79 -1.58 9.18
C GLU A 129 9.40 -2.36 7.99
N ARG A 130 10.63 -2.87 8.10
CA ARG A 130 11.32 -3.68 7.07
C ARG A 130 11.47 -2.96 5.72
N LEU A 131 11.56 -1.63 5.75
CA LEU A 131 11.80 -0.73 4.61
C LEU A 131 13.30 -0.39 4.50
N PHE A 132 14.12 -1.44 4.38
CA PHE A 132 15.58 -1.33 4.49
C PHE A 132 16.21 -0.57 3.33
N ARG A 133 15.66 -0.68 2.11
CA ARG A 133 16.22 0.01 0.95
C ARG A 133 15.98 1.50 1.02
N VAL A 134 14.79 1.91 1.43
CA VAL A 134 14.47 3.33 1.65
C VAL A 134 15.31 3.90 2.79
N ALA A 135 15.47 3.15 3.89
CA ALA A 135 16.33 3.56 4.99
C ALA A 135 17.79 3.78 4.53
N ALA A 136 18.32 2.89 3.70
CA ALA A 136 19.66 3.03 3.12
C ALA A 136 19.77 4.26 2.19
N ALA A 137 18.75 4.48 1.35
CA ALA A 137 18.70 5.63 0.44
C ALA A 137 18.67 6.97 1.21
N LEU A 138 17.92 7.03 2.32
CA LEU A 138 17.86 8.21 3.18
C LEU A 138 19.22 8.52 3.83
N VAL A 139 19.92 7.50 4.32
CA VAL A 139 21.27 7.67 4.89
C VAL A 139 22.25 8.19 3.85
N ALA A 140 22.20 7.65 2.63
CA ALA A 140 23.07 8.06 1.54
C ALA A 140 22.81 9.50 1.04
N ALA A 141 21.61 10.04 1.27
CA ALA A 141 21.21 11.36 0.81
C ALA A 141 21.49 12.50 1.81
N ARG A 142 21.96 12.21 3.03
CA ARG A 142 22.32 13.27 3.99
C ARG A 142 23.56 14.02 3.48
N PRO A 143 23.52 15.36 3.36
CA PRO A 143 24.71 16.13 3.02
C PRO A 143 25.77 15.95 4.11
N ALA A 144 27.03 15.88 3.69
CA ALA A 144 28.21 15.74 4.55
C ALA A 144 28.39 16.95 5.48
#